data_AF-A0A2R7S463-F1
#
_entry.id   AF-A0A2R7S463-F1
#
_cell.length_a   1.000
_cell.length_b   1.000
_cell.length_c   1.000
_cell.angle_alpha   90.00
_cell.angle_beta   90.00
_cell.angle_gamma   90.00
#
_symmetry.space_group_name_H-M   'P 1'
#
loop_
_entity.id
_entity.type
_entity.pdbx_description
1 polymer ?
#
loop_
_entity_poly.entity_id
_entity_poly.type
_entity_poly.pdbx_seq_one_letter_code
_entity_poly.pdbx_strand_id
1 'polypeptide(L)' 'KPLAAAEVVVEEIEGNPGYYSSKFFLRPHYQLEGLTVSLRLVSKLPSGKAG' A
#
# COMPACT_ATOMS: atom_id res chain seq x y z
N LYS A 1 -12.95 4.04 -3.26
CA LYS A 1 -12.39 3.34 -2.08
C LYS A 1 -10.99 3.87 -1.85
N PRO A 2 -10.73 4.72 -0.83
CA PRO A 2 -9.43 5.39 -0.66
C PRO A 2 -8.35 4.48 -0.04
N LEU A 3 -8.75 3.37 0.58
CA LEU A 3 -7.85 2.44 1.24
C LEU A 3 -7.78 1.12 0.47
N ALA A 4 -6.55 0.64 0.31
CA ALA A 4 -6.25 -0.68 -0.23
C ALA A 4 -6.47 -1.79 0.82
N ALA A 5 -6.20 -1.49 2.09
CA ALA A 5 -6.49 -2.35 3.24
C ALA A 5 -6.69 -1.51 4.50
N ALA A 6 -7.39 -2.06 5.48
CA ALA A 6 -7.54 -1.48 6.80
C ALA A 6 -7.64 -2.59 7.85
N GLU A 7 -7.05 -2.35 9.02
CA GLU A 7 -7.13 -3.22 10.20
C GLU A 7 -7.39 -2.35 11.44
N VAL A 8 -8.26 -2.83 12.32
CA VAL A 8 -8.63 -2.13 13.55
C VAL A 8 -8.43 -3.10 14.71
N VAL A 9 -7.64 -2.67 15.70
CA VAL A 9 -7.42 -3.40 16.94
C VAL A 9 -8.10 -2.62 18.06
N VAL A 10 -8.95 -3.30 18.83
CA VAL A 10 -9.64 -2.73 20.00
C VAL A 10 -9.16 -3.49 21.23
N GLU A 11 -8.70 -2.77 22.23
CA GLU A 11 -8.17 -3.29 23.48
C GLU A 11 -8.97 -2.71 24.65
N GLU A 12 -9.36 -3.54 25.62
CA GLU A 12 -9.94 -3.06 26.87
C GLU A 12 -8.89 -2.34 27.73
N ILE A 13 -9.34 -1.33 28.48
CA ILE A 13 -8.47 -0.63 29.43
C ILE A 13 -8.67 -1.25 30.81
N GLU A 14 -7.66 -2.01 31.27
CA GLU A 14 -7.67 -2.62 32.59
C GLU A 14 -7.86 -1.57 33.69
N GLY A 15 -8.73 -1.86 34.66
CA GLY A 15 -9.06 -0.95 35.76
C GLY A 15 -10.10 0.12 35.42
N ASN A 16 -10.59 0.18 34.18
CA ASN A 16 -11.66 1.10 33.79
C ASN A 16 -12.75 0.41 32.93
N PRO A 17 -13.66 -0.35 33.56
CA PRO A 17 -14.70 -1.10 32.86
C PRO A 17 -15.54 -0.22 31.91
N GLY A 18 -15.73 -0.69 30.68
CA GLY A 18 -16.46 0.05 29.65
C GLY A 18 -15.60 1.03 28.82
N TYR A 19 -14.31 1.18 29.15
CA TYR A 19 -13.35 1.94 28.34
C TYR A 19 -12.52 1.02 27.45
N TYR A 20 -12.31 1.48 26.22
CA TYR A 20 -11.55 0.76 25.20
C TYR A 20 -10.59 1.73 24.50
N SER A 21 -9.40 1.24 24.18
CA SER A 21 -8.46 1.90 23.28
C SER A 21 -8.58 1.27 21.90
N SER A 22 -8.39 2.05 20.84
CA SER A 22 -8.42 1.55 19.47
C SER A 22 -7.21 2.03 18.67
N LYS A 23 -6.67 1.14 17.84
CA LYS A 23 -5.56 1.40 16.91
C LYS A 23 -6.04 1.11 15.49
N PHE A 24 -5.88 2.09 14.60
CA PHE A 24 -6.26 2.00 13.19
C PHE A 24 -5.01 1.89 12.32
N PHE A 25 -4.89 0.78 11.60
CA PHE A 25 -3.85 0.57 10.59
C PHE A 25 -4.48 0.71 9.21
N LEU A 26 -4.16 1.81 8.52
CA LEU A 26 -4.75 2.15 7.23
C LEU A 26 -3.69 2.07 6.14
N ARG A 27 -3.95 1.31 5.07
CA ARG A 27 -3.07 1.22 3.90
C ARG A 27 -3.70 1.97 2.73
N PRO A 28 -3.16 3.14 2.31
CA PRO A 28 -3.66 3.84 1.14
C PRO A 28 -3.28 3.09 -0.14
N HIS A 29 -3.88 3.48 -1.25
CA HIS A 29 -3.37 3.08 -2.56
C HIS A 29 -2.08 3.84 -2.87
N TYR A 30 -1.06 3.13 -3.37
CA TYR A 30 0.13 3.78 -3.90
C TYR A 30 -0.23 4.61 -5.12
N GLN A 31 0.29 5.84 -5.15
CA GLN A 31 0.20 6.71 -6.31
C GLN A 31 1.56 6.69 -7.01
N LEU A 32 1.54 6.63 -8.34
CA LEU A 32 2.76 6.78 -9.11
C LEU A 32 3.24 8.23 -8.98
N GLU A 33 4.33 8.45 -8.24
CA GLU A 33 4.90 9.79 -8.07
C GLU A 33 5.84 10.17 -9.21
N GLY A 34 6.50 9.19 -9.83
CA GLY A 34 7.42 9.40 -10.92
C GLY A 34 7.84 8.09 -11.59
N LEU A 35 8.23 8.18 -12.85
CA LEU A 35 8.69 7.05 -13.64
C LEU A 35 9.93 7.46 -14.43
N THR A 36 11.02 6.71 -14.29
CA THR A 36 12.22 6.90 -15.11
C THR A 36 12.12 6.02 -16.35
N VAL A 37 12.04 6.65 -17.53
CA VAL A 37 12.02 5.95 -18.82
C VAL A 37 13.37 6.12 -19.51
N SER A 38 13.86 5.05 -20.13
CA SER A 38 15.04 5.10 -21.00
C SER A 38 14.67 4.63 -22.40
N LEU A 39 15.01 5.46 -23.39
CA LEU A 39 14.90 5.12 -24.80
C LEU A 39 16.28 4.65 -25.29
N ARG A 40 16.30 3.55 -26.03
CA ARG A 40 17.53 2.98 -26.62
C ARG A 40 17.29 2.70 -28.10
N LEU A 41 18.26 3.08 -28.94
CA LEU A 41 18.30 2.62 -30.31
C LEU A 41 18.84 1.18 -30.31
N VAL A 42 18.06 0.24 -30.84
CA VAL A 42 18.44 -1.18 -30.93
C VAL A 42 18.28 -1.67 -32.37
N SER A 43 19.24 -2.46 -32.86
CA SER A 43 19.22 -3.02 -34.22
C SER A 43 18.33 -4.28 -34.33
N LYS A 44 18.08 -4.96 -33.22
CA LYS A 44 17.16 -6.08 -33.09
C LYS A 44 16.32 -5.87 -31.83
N LEU A 45 15.00 -5.87 -31.98
CA LEU A 45 14.09 -5.73 -30.84
C LEU A 45 14.29 -6.92 -29.88
N PRO A 46 14.53 -6.71 -28.58
CA PRO A 46 14.52 -7.81 -27.62
C PRO A 46 13.14 -8.47 -27.67
N SER A 47 13.11 -9.81 -27.62
CA SER A 47 11.89 -10.60 -27.75
C SER A 47 10.85 -10.12 -26.74
N GLY A 48 9.70 -9.65 -27.23
CA GLY A 48 8.61 -9.20 -26.39
C GLY A 48 8.03 -10.37 -25.59
N LYS A 49 8.48 -10.49 -24.33
CA LYS A 49 7.82 -11.03 -23.13
C LYS A 49 8.84 -11.73 -22.22
N ALA A 50 9.18 -11.08 -21.12
CA ALA A 50 9.20 -11.74 -19.82
C ALA A 50 8.26 -10.88 -18.96
N GLY A 51 7.21 -11.52 -18.44
CA GLY A 51 6.15 -10.85 -17.68
C GLY A 51 6.64 -10.22 -16.39
#